data_AF-A0A967KNZ8-F1
#
_entry.id   AF-A0A967KNZ8-F1
#
_cell.length_a   1.000
_cell.length_b   1.000
_cell.length_c   1.000
_cell.angle_alpha   90.00
_cell.angle_beta   90.00
_cell.angle_gamma   90.00
#
_symmetry.space_group_name_H-M   'P 1'
#
loop_
_entity.id
_entity.type
_entity.pdbx_description
1 polymer ?
#
loop_
_entity_poly.entity_id
_entity_poly.type
_entity_poly.pdbx_seq_one_letter_code
_entity_poly.pdbx_strand_id
1 'polypeptide(L)'
;MIIRRFFSVAIILLAVTACSSESYESVSKEIDALLAKPVPISADDKARMTSLREEAEKLHRDGKTADALNALTKARAIIHKARDAELLGKSDG
;
A
#
# COMPACT_ATOMS: atom_id res chain seq x y z
N MET A 1 34.94 13.55 -41.86
CA MET A 1 34.17 14.60 -41.14
C MET A 1 32.92 13.95 -40.56
N ILE A 2 33.01 13.45 -39.33
CA ILE A 2 32.32 13.97 -38.13
C ILE A 2 30.83 13.55 -38.12
N ILE A 3 30.51 12.40 -37.52
CA ILE A 3 29.93 12.26 -36.16
C ILE A 3 28.58 13.00 -36.04
N ARG A 4 27.48 12.23 -35.92
CA ARG A 4 26.15 12.55 -35.32
C ARG A 4 24.97 12.00 -36.13
N ARG A 5 24.77 10.67 -36.13
CA ARG A 5 23.46 10.07 -36.49
C ARG A 5 23.04 8.94 -35.53
N PHE A 6 23.44 9.08 -34.27
CA PHE A 6 23.03 8.21 -33.14
C PHE A 6 22.39 9.04 -32.01
N PHE A 7 21.56 10.00 -32.38
CA PHE A 7 20.56 10.66 -31.53
C PHE A 7 19.28 10.52 -32.37
N SER A 8 18.30 9.68 -32.04
CA SER A 8 17.64 9.59 -30.75
C SER A 8 17.07 8.18 -30.58
N VAL A 9 17.83 7.31 -29.91
CA VAL A 9 17.25 6.23 -29.11
C VAL A 9 16.62 6.91 -27.88
N ALA A 10 15.43 6.47 -27.48
CA ALA A 10 14.65 6.93 -26.30
C ALA A 10 13.59 8.04 -26.52
N ILE A 11 12.70 7.85 -27.51
CA ILE A 11 11.30 8.31 -27.40
C ILE A 11 10.43 7.08 -27.08
N ILE A 12 10.74 6.44 -25.95
CA ILE A 12 9.91 5.41 -25.34
C ILE A 12 9.88 5.80 -23.86
N LEU A 13 8.70 5.85 -23.24
CA LEU A 13 8.41 6.25 -21.85
C LEU A 13 7.88 7.68 -21.63
N LEU A 14 6.82 8.08 -22.32
CA LEU A 14 5.95 9.14 -21.76
C LEU A 14 4.48 8.99 -22.16
N ALA A 15 3.97 7.77 -21.99
CA ALA A 15 2.54 7.52 -21.88
C ALA A 15 2.30 6.54 -20.73
N VAL A 16 2.85 6.83 -19.55
CA VAL A 16 2.26 6.28 -18.31
C VAL A 16 1.03 7.13 -18.05
N THR A 17 -0.07 6.65 -18.64
CA THR A 17 -1.41 6.66 -18.11
C THR A 17 -1.51 7.40 -16.78
N ALA A 18 -2.16 8.56 -16.80
CA ALA A 18 -2.82 9.13 -15.65
C ALA A 18 -3.96 8.18 -15.22
N CYS A 19 -3.60 7.02 -14.70
CA CYS A 19 -4.47 6.25 -13.85
C CYS A 19 -4.15 6.77 -12.46
N SER A 20 -5.16 7.30 -11.76
CA SER A 20 -5.11 7.53 -10.32
C SER A 20 -4.97 6.17 -9.64
N SER A 21 -3.83 5.52 -9.80
CA SER A 21 -3.46 4.32 -9.09
C SER A 21 -2.93 4.82 -7.75
N GLU A 22 -3.68 4.58 -6.67
CA GLU A 22 -3.11 4.67 -5.33
C GLU A 22 -1.76 3.96 -5.36
N SER A 23 -0.67 4.72 -5.23
CA SER A 23 0.67 4.15 -5.31
C SER A 23 0.90 3.28 -4.08
N TYR A 24 1.67 2.19 -4.24
CA TYR A 24 2.07 1.35 -3.10
C TYR A 24 2.62 2.19 -1.94
N GLU A 25 3.39 3.24 -2.27
CA GLU A 25 3.95 4.17 -1.30
C GLU A 25 2.88 4.98 -0.54
N SER A 26 1.82 5.42 -1.23
CA SER A 26 0.69 6.12 -0.62
C SER A 26 -0.04 5.21 0.37
N VAL A 27 -0.37 3.99 -0.04
CA VAL A 27 -1.12 3.03 0.79
C VAL A 27 -0.27 2.56 1.98
N SER A 28 1.03 2.33 1.78
CA SER A 28 1.95 1.96 2.87
C SER A 28 2.05 3.08 3.91
N LYS A 29 2.27 4.32 3.48
CA LYS A 29 2.35 5.48 4.40
C LYS A 29 1.07 5.67 5.19
N GLU A 30 -0.09 5.43 4.57
CA GLU A 30 -1.36 5.51 5.29
C GLU A 30 -1.51 4.42 6.33
N ILE A 31 -1.11 3.18 6.03
CA ILE A 31 -1.11 2.08 7.01
C ILE A 31 -0.17 2.41 8.17
N ASP A 32 1.02 2.94 7.89
CA ASP A 32 1.96 3.39 8.94
C ASP A 32 1.34 4.51 9.80
N ALA A 33 0.65 5.48 9.18
CA ALA A 33 -0.04 6.55 9.90
C ALA A 33 -1.23 6.03 10.74
N LEU A 34 -1.94 5.01 10.25
CA LEU A 34 -3.01 4.34 10.99
C LEU A 34 -2.47 3.56 12.18
N LEU A 35 -1.28 2.96 12.05
CA LEU A 35 -0.59 2.24 13.13
C LEU A 35 0.07 3.15 14.16
N ALA A 36 0.46 4.36 13.77
CA ALA A 36 0.97 5.36 14.70
C ALA A 36 -0.11 5.87 15.68
N LYS A 37 -1.40 5.66 15.36
CA LYS A 37 -2.50 5.98 16.26
C LYS A 37 -2.70 4.83 17.26
N PRO A 38 -2.98 5.13 18.54
CA PRO A 38 -3.29 4.11 19.53
C PRO A 38 -4.68 3.52 19.24
N VAL A 39 -4.73 2.58 18.30
CA VAL A 39 -5.92 1.77 18.03
C VAL A 39 -5.76 0.46 18.82
N PRO A 40 -6.74 0.06 19.66
CA PRO A 40 -6.73 -1.22 20.35
C PRO A 40 -7.01 -2.33 19.33
N ILE A 41 -5.95 -2.76 18.64
CA ILE A 41 -5.97 -3.89 17.72
C ILE A 41 -5.72 -5.17 18.53
N SER A 42 -6.53 -6.20 18.28
CA SER A 42 -6.35 -7.51 18.90
C SER A 42 -5.01 -8.14 18.51
N ALA A 43 -4.45 -9.03 19.32
CA ALA A 43 -3.20 -9.72 18.99
C ALA A 43 -3.31 -10.51 17.67
N ASP A 44 -4.46 -11.14 17.43
CA ASP A 44 -4.76 -11.85 16.18
C ASP A 44 -4.80 -10.93 14.96
N ASP A 45 -5.46 -9.78 15.07
CA ASP A 45 -5.54 -8.80 13.99
C ASP A 45 -4.18 -8.18 13.70
N LYS A 46 -3.36 -7.96 14.73
CA LYS A 46 -1.98 -7.49 14.58
C LYS A 46 -1.13 -8.53 13.84
N ALA A 47 -1.23 -9.80 14.20
CA ALA A 47 -0.52 -10.88 13.51
C ALA A 47 -0.93 -11.01 12.04
N ARG A 48 -2.24 -10.95 11.75
CA ARG A 48 -2.77 -10.96 10.38
C ARG A 48 -2.27 -9.77 9.56
N MET A 49 -2.27 -8.59 10.15
CA MET A 49 -1.79 -7.37 9.50
C MET A 49 -0.29 -7.42 9.21
N THR A 50 0.54 -7.91 10.14
CA THR A 50 1.97 -8.14 9.90
C THR A 50 2.20 -9.12 8.75
N SER A 51 1.48 -10.24 8.73
CA SER A 51 1.58 -11.22 7.66
C SER A 51 1.18 -10.64 6.29
N LEU A 52 0.12 -9.84 6.24
CA LEU A 52 -0.30 -9.15 5.01
C LEU A 52 0.72 -8.11 4.53
N ARG A 53 1.42 -7.44 5.46
CA ARG A 53 2.51 -6.52 5.14
C ARG A 53 3.70 -7.24 4.52
N GLU A 54 4.12 -8.35 5.12
CA GLU A 54 5.21 -9.17 4.59
C GLU A 54 4.86 -9.75 3.21
N GLU A 55 3.62 -10.18 3.03
CA GLU A 55 3.10 -10.64 1.74
C GLU A 55 3.11 -9.50 0.71
N ALA A 56 2.64 -8.31 1.08
CA ALA A 56 2.66 -7.13 0.21
C ALA A 56 4.08 -6.74 -0.22
N GLU A 57 5.03 -6.72 0.70
CA GLU A 57 6.44 -6.44 0.38
C GLU A 57 7.02 -7.49 -0.57
N LYS A 58 6.71 -8.77 -0.34
CA LYS A 58 7.16 -9.85 -1.22
C LYS A 58 6.58 -9.69 -2.63
N LEU A 59 5.27 -9.46 -2.73
CA LEU A 59 4.58 -9.23 -4.01
C LEU A 59 5.11 -7.99 -4.71
N HIS A 60 5.42 -6.92 -3.99
CA HIS A 60 6.04 -5.74 -4.58
C HIS A 60 7.44 -6.05 -5.12
N ARG A 61 8.29 -6.76 -4.35
CA ARG A 61 9.61 -7.19 -4.82
C ARG A 61 9.53 -8.06 -6.07
N ASP A 62 8.49 -8.89 -6.17
CA ASP A 62 8.20 -9.74 -7.32
C ASP A 62 7.57 -8.97 -8.52
N GLY A 63 7.39 -7.64 -8.41
CA GLY A 63 6.80 -6.80 -9.45
C GLY A 63 5.26 -6.91 -9.55
N LYS A 64 4.61 -7.65 -8.65
CA LYS A 64 3.16 -7.85 -8.58
C LYS A 64 2.49 -6.74 -7.76
N THR A 65 2.63 -5.50 -8.21
CA THR A 65 2.17 -4.31 -7.48
C THR A 65 0.66 -4.33 -7.21
N ALA A 66 -0.17 -4.87 -8.11
CA ALA A 66 -1.61 -4.98 -7.89
C ALA A 66 -1.97 -5.94 -6.74
N ASP A 67 -1.29 -7.08 -6.65
CA ASP A 67 -1.48 -8.03 -5.56
C ASP A 67 -0.96 -7.47 -4.24
N ALA A 68 0.18 -6.76 -4.28
CA ALA A 68 0.72 -6.05 -3.12
C ALA A 68 -0.25 -5.02 -2.56
N LEU A 69 -0.87 -4.22 -3.44
CA LEU A 69 -1.91 -3.25 -3.07
C LEU A 69 -3.15 -3.93 -2.47
N ASN A 70 -3.54 -5.09 -3.00
CA ASN A 70 -4.66 -5.86 -2.43
C ASN A 70 -4.34 -6.34 -1.00
N ALA A 71 -3.12 -6.86 -0.78
CA ALA A 71 -2.67 -7.27 0.56
C ALA A 71 -2.63 -6.09 1.55
N LEU A 72 -2.12 -4.92 1.13
CA LEU A 72 -2.15 -3.70 1.95
C LEU A 72 -3.58 -3.21 2.21
N THR A 73 -4.47 -3.26 1.23
CA THR A 73 -5.88 -2.88 1.39
C THR A 73 -6.58 -3.77 2.42
N LYS A 74 -6.29 -5.08 2.43
CA LYS A 74 -6.80 -6.00 3.47
C LYS A 74 -6.27 -5.61 4.86
N ALA A 75 -4.98 -5.27 4.98
CA ALA A 75 -4.41 -4.80 6.23
C ALA A 75 -5.08 -3.50 6.73
N ARG A 76 -5.33 -2.55 5.82
CA ARG A 76 -6.05 -1.30 6.10
C ARG A 76 -7.48 -1.55 6.61
N ALA A 77 -8.19 -2.51 6.01
CA ALA A 77 -9.54 -2.89 6.43
C ALA A 77 -9.56 -3.47 7.85
N ILE A 78 -8.53 -4.23 8.26
CA ILE A 78 -8.42 -4.75 9.64
C ILE A 78 -8.30 -3.59 10.64
N ILE A 79 -7.45 -2.60 10.36
CA ILE A 79 -7.28 -1.43 11.24
C ILE A 79 -8.56 -0.60 11.32
N HIS A 80 -9.21 -0.37 10.18
CA HIS A 80 -10.49 0.35 10.13
C HIS A 80 -11.55 -0.39 10.96
N LYS A 81 -11.70 -1.70 10.76
CA LYS A 81 -12.66 -2.51 11.52
C LYS A 81 -12.38 -2.49 13.02
N ALA A 82 -11.11 -2.57 13.43
CA ALA A 82 -10.73 -2.49 14.84
C ALA A 82 -11.06 -1.12 15.46
N ARG A 83 -10.82 -0.03 14.71
CA ARG A 83 -11.18 1.32 15.13
C ARG A 83 -12.69 1.55 15.17
N ASP A 84 -13.43 1.03 14.20
CA ASP A 84 -14.88 1.16 14.15
C ASP A 84 -15.53 0.35 15.29
N ALA A 85 -14.97 -0.83 15.62
CA ALA A 85 -15.37 -1.60 16.80
C ALA A 85 -15.09 -0.86 18.12
N GLU A 86 -13.99 -0.11 18.22
CA GLU A 86 -13.71 0.75 19.38
C GLU A 86 -14.71 1.91 19.48
N LEU A 87 -15.02 2.58 18.36
CA LEU A 87 -15.99 3.67 18.31
C LEU A 87 -17.40 3.20 18.69
N LEU A 88 -17.82 2.04 18.20
CA LEU A 88 -19.09 1.42 18.58
C LEU A 88 -19.10 1.01 20.06
N GLY A 89 -18.01 0.42 20.56
CA GLY A 89 -17.90 0.02 21.97
C GLY A 89 -17.77 1.18 22.97
N LYS A 90 -17.35 2.37 22.52
CA LYS A 90 -17.34 3.61 23.32
C LYS A 90 -18.66 4.38 23.29
N SER A 91 -19.59 4.04 22.40
CA SER A 91 -20.83 4.80 22.23
C SER A 91 -21.98 4.34 23.15
N ASP A 92 -21.76 3.30 23.96
CA ASP A 92 -22.72 2.76 24.94
C ASP A 92 -22.37 3.14 26.41
N GLY A 93 -21.53 4.16 26.62
CA GLY A 93 -21.09 4.63 27.95
C GLY A 93 -21.76 5.93 28.39
#